data_AF-A0A0A6P672-F1
#
_entry.id   AF-A0A0A6P672-F1
#
_cell.length_a   1.000
_cell.length_b   1.000
_cell.length_c   1.000
_cell.angle_alpha   90.00
_cell.angle_beta   90.00
_cell.angle_gamma   90.00
#
_symmetry.space_group_name_H-M   'P 1'
#
loop_
_entity.id
_entity.type
_entity.pdbx_description
1 polymer ?
#
loop_
_entity_poly.entity_id
_entity_poly.type
_entity_poly.pdbx_seq_one_letter_code
_entity_poly.pdbx_strand_id
1 'polypeptide(L)'
;MNTTDILDNNELSIFIEGLRLAGYDISTTEFFAAQDLIVALAAQGKLPPKLAPMKTLLMPILCHSPKEQEDFKRHFDNWVDRVEGVKPDKIQSTVFQSVWQKTKPTKIFNWLLILVFTVFILLGIFLYVDKNFVQQPETPSQSVENLTDSLKTMLLVILLLLLSNLLASYLQSRYQAQLFLKRHIACSFFLTVSV
;
A
#
# COMPACT_ATOMS: atom_id res chain seq x y z
N MET A 1 -12.70 -31.01 7.90
CA MET A 1 -12.58 -30.08 9.05
C MET A 1 -13.99 -29.67 9.44
N ASN A 2 -14.32 -29.61 10.73
CA ASN A 2 -15.67 -29.23 11.16
C ASN A 2 -15.76 -27.70 11.16
N THR A 3 -16.93 -27.13 10.85
CA THR A 3 -17.12 -25.67 10.82
C THR A 3 -16.89 -24.99 12.18
N THR A 4 -16.92 -25.75 13.27
CA THR A 4 -16.54 -25.29 14.61
C THR A 4 -15.05 -24.99 14.72
N ASP A 5 -14.19 -25.74 14.01
CA ASP A 5 -12.73 -25.56 14.05
C ASP A 5 -12.30 -24.21 13.45
N ILE A 6 -13.17 -23.59 12.68
CA ILE A 6 -12.94 -22.31 11.99
C ILE A 6 -13.04 -21.14 12.97
N LEU A 7 -13.97 -21.25 13.94
CA LEU A 7 -14.12 -20.29 15.02
C LEU A 7 -12.94 -20.41 15.99
N ASP A 8 -12.53 -21.63 16.32
CA ASP A 8 -11.49 -21.87 17.32
C ASP A 8 -10.08 -21.51 16.81
N ASN A 9 -9.80 -21.67 15.51
CA ASN A 9 -8.47 -21.43 14.94
C ASN A 9 -8.25 -20.02 14.37
N ASN A 10 -9.15 -19.07 14.62
CA ASN A 10 -9.08 -17.70 14.06
C ASN A 10 -9.03 -17.63 12.52
N GLU A 11 -9.43 -18.69 11.80
CA GLU A 11 -9.39 -18.75 10.34
C GLU A 11 -10.27 -17.70 9.67
N LEU A 12 -11.42 -17.39 10.29
CA LEU A 12 -12.32 -16.34 9.83
C LEU A 12 -11.66 -14.96 9.90
N SER A 13 -10.93 -14.67 10.98
CA SER A 13 -10.23 -13.39 11.18
C SER A 13 -9.14 -13.21 10.13
N ILE A 14 -8.38 -14.27 9.84
CA ILE A 14 -7.36 -14.28 8.78
C ILE A 14 -8.00 -14.05 7.42
N PHE A 15 -9.14 -14.68 7.14
CA PHE A 15 -9.87 -14.50 5.89
C PHE A 15 -10.35 -13.05 5.72
N ILE A 16 -10.99 -12.46 6.73
CA ILE A 16 -11.52 -11.10 6.67
C ILE A 16 -10.38 -10.07 6.55
N GLU A 17 -9.27 -10.25 7.25
CA GLU A 17 -8.10 -9.39 7.07
C GLU A 17 -7.54 -9.52 5.64
N GLY A 18 -7.55 -10.72 5.07
CA GLY A 18 -7.24 -10.94 3.66
C GLY A 18 -8.14 -10.15 2.72
N LEU A 19 -9.44 -10.05 3.00
CA LEU A 19 -10.38 -9.24 2.21
C LEU A 19 -10.08 -7.74 2.35
N ARG A 20 -9.80 -7.24 3.57
CA ARG A 20 -9.41 -5.85 3.79
C ARG A 20 -8.13 -5.49 3.02
N LEU A 21 -7.15 -6.38 3.01
CA LEU A 21 -5.92 -6.20 2.21
C LEU A 21 -6.19 -6.23 0.71
N ALA A 22 -7.23 -6.92 0.26
CA ALA A 22 -7.68 -6.92 -1.14
C ALA A 22 -8.48 -5.65 -1.51
N GLY A 23 -8.71 -4.73 -0.55
CA GLY A 23 -9.35 -3.44 -0.77
C GLY A 23 -10.85 -3.42 -0.50
N TYR A 24 -11.40 -4.45 0.17
CA TYR A 24 -12.78 -4.43 0.65
C TYR A 24 -12.89 -3.45 1.82
N ASP A 25 -13.92 -2.61 1.80
CA ASP A 25 -14.22 -1.70 2.91
C ASP A 25 -15.03 -2.45 3.97
N ILE A 26 -14.34 -3.31 4.75
CA ILE A 26 -14.97 -4.11 5.81
C ILE A 26 -14.76 -3.45 7.16
N SER A 27 -15.82 -2.89 7.73
CA SER A 27 -15.78 -2.26 9.06
C SER A 27 -15.60 -3.28 10.19
N THR A 28 -15.22 -2.81 11.38
CA THR A 28 -15.15 -3.68 12.58
C THR A 28 -16.55 -4.20 12.96
N THR A 29 -17.58 -3.38 12.73
CA THR A 29 -18.98 -3.77 12.95
C THR A 29 -19.43 -4.91 12.04
N GLU A 30 -19.04 -4.92 10.77
CA GLU A 30 -19.35 -6.04 9.85
C GLU A 30 -18.57 -7.30 10.21
N PHE A 31 -17.33 -7.15 10.68
CA PHE A 31 -16.57 -8.28 11.23
C PHE A 31 -17.31 -8.93 12.39
N PHE A 32 -17.78 -8.15 13.37
CA PHE A 32 -18.56 -8.68 14.49
C PHE A 32 -19.90 -9.26 14.02
N ALA A 33 -20.59 -8.61 13.09
CA ALA A 33 -21.84 -9.13 12.54
C ALA A 33 -21.65 -10.51 11.86
N ALA A 34 -20.54 -10.70 11.14
CA ALA A 34 -20.19 -11.99 10.56
C ALA A 34 -19.89 -13.05 11.63
N GLN A 35 -19.19 -12.68 12.71
CA GLN A 35 -18.90 -13.56 13.84
C GLN A 35 -20.17 -13.95 14.60
N ASP A 36 -21.01 -12.97 14.92
CA ASP A 36 -22.29 -13.13 15.61
C ASP A 36 -23.24 -14.03 14.81
N LEU A 37 -23.27 -13.89 13.48
CA LEU A 37 -24.02 -14.77 12.61
C LEU A 37 -23.60 -16.24 12.78
N ILE A 38 -22.29 -16.51 12.80
CA ILE A 38 -21.77 -17.88 12.95
C ILE A 38 -22.11 -18.43 14.33
N VAL A 39 -21.89 -17.62 15.38
CA VAL A 39 -22.23 -17.99 16.76
C VAL A 39 -23.73 -18.28 16.89
N ALA A 40 -24.59 -17.46 16.29
CA ALA A 40 -26.03 -17.65 16.30
C ALA A 40 -26.46 -18.94 15.56
N LEU A 41 -25.83 -19.26 14.43
CA LEU A 41 -26.07 -20.52 13.71
C LEU A 41 -25.60 -21.73 14.50
N ALA A 42 -24.45 -21.64 15.16
CA ALA A 42 -23.91 -22.67 16.04
C ALA A 42 -24.83 -22.92 17.23
N ALA A 43 -25.29 -21.87 17.91
CA ALA A 43 -26.22 -21.97 19.04
C ALA A 43 -27.56 -22.62 18.65
N GLN A 44 -28.01 -22.44 17.40
CA GLN A 44 -29.22 -23.06 16.87
C GLN A 44 -29.00 -24.50 16.35
N GLY A 45 -27.77 -25.01 16.35
CA GLY A 45 -27.45 -26.29 15.70
C GLY A 45 -27.66 -26.28 14.18
N LYS A 46 -27.71 -25.09 13.55
CA LYS A 46 -27.93 -24.88 12.11
C LYS A 46 -26.63 -24.58 11.37
N LEU A 47 -25.49 -24.77 12.02
CA LEU A 47 -24.20 -24.55 11.39
C LEU A 47 -24.01 -25.60 10.27
N PRO A 48 -23.83 -25.17 9.00
CA PRO A 48 -23.68 -26.11 7.90
C PRO A 48 -22.43 -26.99 8.11
N PRO A 49 -22.45 -28.30 7.80
CA PRO A 49 -21.29 -29.17 8.00
C PRO A 49 -20.12 -28.89 7.05
N LYS A 50 -20.31 -28.01 6.06
CA LYS A 50 -19.31 -27.57 5.08
C LYS A 50 -19.31 -26.05 5.01
N LEU A 51 -18.21 -25.45 4.57
CA LEU A 51 -18.12 -24.00 4.42
C LEU A 51 -18.85 -23.44 3.20
N ALA A 52 -19.06 -24.24 2.15
CA ALA A 52 -19.64 -23.73 0.91
C ALA A 52 -21.00 -22.97 1.09
N PRO A 53 -21.95 -23.44 1.92
CA PRO A 53 -23.20 -22.71 2.18
C PRO A 53 -23.02 -21.41 2.99
N MET A 54 -21.91 -21.24 3.71
CA MET A 54 -21.64 -20.01 4.45
C MET A 54 -21.38 -18.82 3.53
N LYS A 55 -20.93 -19.07 2.30
CA LYS A 55 -20.66 -18.07 1.28
C LYS A 55 -21.84 -17.12 1.06
N THR A 56 -23.05 -17.67 0.91
CA THR A 56 -24.26 -16.87 0.63
C THR A 56 -24.73 -16.08 1.84
N LEU A 57 -24.36 -16.52 3.05
CA LEU A 57 -24.73 -15.85 4.30
C LEU A 57 -23.77 -14.71 4.64
N LEU A 58 -22.47 -14.91 4.39
CA LEU A 58 -21.42 -13.92 4.71
C LEU A 58 -21.27 -12.83 3.65
N MET A 59 -21.48 -13.17 2.37
CA MET A 59 -21.33 -12.23 1.26
C MET A 59 -22.10 -10.91 1.44
N PRO A 60 -23.40 -10.89 1.79
CA PRO A 60 -24.13 -9.62 1.97
C PRO A 60 -23.71 -8.82 3.22
N ILE A 61 -23.00 -9.45 4.16
CA ILE A 61 -22.48 -8.76 5.36
C ILE A 61 -21.13 -8.10 5.04
N LEU A 62 -20.30 -8.75 4.22
CA LEU A 62 -18.92 -8.32 3.97
C LEU A 62 -18.73 -7.56 2.66
N CYS A 63 -19.75 -7.47 1.80
CA CYS A 63 -19.66 -6.84 0.48
C CYS A 63 -20.74 -5.78 0.30
N HIS A 64 -20.36 -4.59 -0.13
CA HIS A 64 -21.25 -3.44 -0.30
C HIS A 64 -21.57 -3.13 -1.77
N SER A 65 -20.85 -3.76 -2.70
CA SER A 65 -21.05 -3.57 -4.15
C SER A 65 -21.21 -4.89 -4.92
N PRO A 66 -21.91 -4.89 -6.07
CA PRO A 66 -22.02 -6.09 -6.92
C PRO A 66 -20.66 -6.63 -7.38
N LYS A 67 -19.69 -5.74 -7.60
CA LYS A 67 -18.32 -6.09 -7.97
C LYS A 67 -17.60 -6.86 -6.86
N GLU A 68 -17.69 -6.35 -5.62
CA GLU A 68 -17.15 -7.05 -4.45
C GLU A 68 -17.81 -8.41 -4.26
N GLN A 69 -19.12 -8.53 -4.49
CA GLN A 69 -19.82 -9.82 -4.39
C GLN A 69 -19.32 -10.84 -5.42
N GLU A 70 -18.97 -10.41 -6.64
CA GLU A 70 -18.38 -11.29 -7.66
C GLU A 70 -16.97 -11.74 -7.26
N ASP A 71 -16.12 -10.79 -6.85
CA ASP A 71 -14.75 -11.08 -6.41
C ASP A 71 -14.71 -11.92 -5.12
N PHE A 72 -15.65 -11.68 -4.19
CA PHE A 72 -15.75 -12.36 -2.90
C PHE A 72 -15.91 -13.86 -3.09
N LYS A 73 -16.70 -14.27 -4.10
CA LYS A 73 -16.90 -15.69 -4.40
C LYS A 73 -15.56 -16.40 -4.62
N ARG A 74 -14.67 -15.78 -5.40
CA ARG A 74 -13.32 -16.31 -5.68
C ARG A 74 -12.45 -16.31 -4.42
N HIS A 75 -12.50 -15.26 -3.61
CA HIS A 75 -11.73 -15.20 -2.37
C HIS A 75 -12.19 -16.26 -1.35
N PHE A 76 -13.50 -16.45 -1.23
CA PHE A 76 -14.12 -17.42 -0.34
C PHE A 76 -13.78 -18.85 -0.77
N ASP A 77 -13.96 -19.19 -2.05
CA ASP A 77 -13.69 -20.55 -2.54
C ASP A 77 -12.21 -20.93 -2.31
N ASN A 78 -11.27 -20.01 -2.61
CA ASN A 78 -9.84 -20.23 -2.32
C ASN A 78 -9.54 -20.40 -0.83
N TRP A 79 -10.30 -19.73 0.06
CA TRP A 79 -10.13 -19.89 1.49
C TRP A 79 -10.67 -21.23 1.97
N VAL A 80 -11.85 -21.65 1.48
CA VAL A 80 -12.42 -22.97 1.76
C VAL A 80 -11.48 -24.09 1.34
N ASP A 81 -10.88 -24.01 0.15
CA ASP A 81 -9.94 -25.01 -0.35
C ASP A 81 -8.72 -25.16 0.59
N ARG A 82 -8.23 -24.04 1.13
CA ARG A 82 -7.11 -24.05 2.10
C ARG A 82 -7.51 -24.67 3.44
N VAL A 83 -8.67 -24.29 3.98
CA VAL A 83 -9.13 -24.71 5.32
C VAL A 83 -9.62 -26.15 5.32
N GLU A 84 -10.39 -26.56 4.31
CA GLU A 84 -10.89 -27.93 4.21
C GLU A 84 -9.81 -28.92 3.73
N GLY A 85 -8.61 -28.44 3.39
CA GLY A 85 -7.48 -29.28 3.02
C GLY A 85 -7.72 -30.03 1.71
N VAL A 86 -8.63 -29.53 0.86
CA VAL A 86 -8.81 -30.04 -0.49
C VAL A 86 -7.51 -29.76 -1.21
N LYS A 87 -6.67 -30.79 -1.40
CA LYS A 87 -5.40 -30.66 -2.12
C LYS A 87 -5.72 -29.97 -3.45
N PRO A 88 -5.25 -28.72 -3.67
CA PRO A 88 -5.44 -28.10 -4.95
C PRO A 88 -4.64 -28.96 -5.93
N ASP A 89 -5.35 -29.59 -6.86
CA ASP A 89 -4.71 -30.12 -8.04
C ASP A 89 -3.88 -28.97 -8.64
N LYS A 90 -2.63 -29.22 -9.02
CA LYS A 90 -1.49 -28.26 -9.09
C LYS A 90 -1.64 -27.01 -10.00
N ILE A 91 -2.85 -26.62 -10.39
CA ILE A 91 -3.19 -25.62 -11.39
C ILE A 91 -3.38 -24.21 -10.80
N GLN A 92 -3.60 -24.06 -9.48
CA GLN A 92 -4.08 -22.78 -8.91
C GLN A 92 -3.00 -21.80 -8.39
N SER A 93 -1.74 -22.20 -8.22
CA SER A 93 -0.70 -21.29 -7.68
C SER A 93 -0.33 -20.14 -8.64
N THR A 94 -0.61 -20.28 -9.94
CA THR A 94 -0.41 -19.23 -10.96
C THR A 94 -1.53 -18.18 -10.99
N VAL A 95 -2.73 -18.51 -10.51
CA VAL A 95 -3.87 -17.58 -10.53
C VAL A 95 -3.86 -16.66 -9.31
N PHE A 96 -3.50 -17.16 -8.12
CA PHE A 96 -3.46 -16.33 -6.92
C PHE A 96 -2.36 -15.25 -7.01
N GLN A 97 -1.21 -15.57 -7.61
CA GLN A 97 -0.10 -14.62 -7.75
C GLN A 97 -0.39 -13.49 -8.76
N SER A 98 -1.30 -13.70 -9.71
CA SER A 98 -1.69 -12.69 -10.70
C SER A 98 -2.81 -11.75 -10.24
N VAL A 99 -3.67 -12.17 -9.30
CA VAL A 99 -4.74 -11.33 -8.73
C VAL A 99 -4.20 -10.30 -7.73
N TRP A 100 -3.19 -10.66 -6.92
CA TRP A 100 -2.56 -9.76 -5.94
C TRP A 100 -1.57 -8.75 -6.52
N GLN A 101 -1.31 -8.76 -7.84
CA GLN A 101 -0.32 -7.89 -8.48
C GLN A 101 -0.87 -6.54 -9.00
N LYS A 102 -2.14 -6.19 -8.75
CA LYS A 102 -2.79 -5.06 -9.45
C LYS A 102 -3.22 -3.87 -8.58
N THR A 103 -2.42 -3.51 -7.59
CA THR A 103 -2.31 -2.10 -7.16
C THR A 103 -0.84 -1.69 -7.20
N LYS A 104 -0.24 -1.74 -8.40
CA LYS A 104 1.03 -1.06 -8.63
C LYS A 104 0.80 0.42 -8.29
N PRO A 105 1.47 0.99 -7.27
CA PRO A 105 1.43 2.44 -7.07
C PRO A 105 1.85 3.06 -8.40
N THR A 106 0.96 3.88 -8.96
CA THR A 106 1.09 4.44 -10.30
C THR A 106 2.40 5.20 -10.38
N LYS A 107 3.38 4.63 -11.10
CA LYS A 107 4.71 5.20 -11.39
C LYS A 107 4.64 6.65 -11.93
N ILE A 108 3.47 7.09 -12.39
CA ILE A 108 3.17 8.44 -12.85
C ILE A 108 3.52 9.50 -11.81
N PHE A 109 3.28 9.25 -10.50
CA PHE A 109 3.56 10.27 -9.49
C PHE A 109 5.05 10.56 -9.33
N ASN A 110 5.91 9.53 -9.45
CA ASN A 110 7.37 9.73 -9.43
C ASN A 110 7.88 10.48 -10.67
N TRP A 111 7.30 10.26 -11.85
CA TRP A 111 7.72 10.97 -13.07
C TRP A 111 7.35 12.45 -13.05
N LEU A 112 6.21 12.80 -12.46
CA LEU A 112 5.76 14.19 -12.33
C LEU A 112 6.68 14.99 -11.41
N LEU A 113 7.11 14.39 -10.30
CA LEU A 113 8.06 14.98 -9.35
C LEU A 113 9.43 15.25 -9.98
N ILE A 114 9.95 14.29 -10.75
CA ILE A 114 11.21 14.45 -11.50
C ILE A 114 11.09 15.61 -12.50
N LEU A 115 9.98 15.69 -13.25
CA LEU A 115 9.77 16.73 -14.27
C LEU A 115 9.76 18.14 -13.65
N VAL A 116 8.99 18.35 -12.58
CA VAL A 116 8.93 19.64 -11.87
C VAL A 116 10.33 20.05 -11.39
N PHE A 117 11.09 19.10 -10.85
CA PHE A 117 12.43 19.36 -10.36
C PHE A 117 13.41 19.74 -11.47
N THR A 118 13.38 19.03 -12.62
CA THR A 118 14.20 19.37 -13.79
C THR A 118 13.95 20.79 -14.28
N VAL A 119 12.69 21.24 -14.29
CA VAL A 119 12.32 22.61 -14.70
C VAL A 119 12.93 23.66 -13.76
N PHE A 120 12.89 23.44 -12.44
CA PHE A 120 13.50 24.37 -11.47
C PHE A 120 15.02 24.49 -11.63
N ILE A 121 15.71 23.39 -11.94
CA ILE A 121 17.17 23.40 -12.18
C ILE A 121 17.51 24.24 -13.41
N LEU A 122 16.81 24.00 -14.53
CA LEU A 122 17.05 24.73 -15.77
C LEU A 122 16.81 26.23 -15.60
N LEU A 123 15.77 26.60 -14.84
CA LEU A 123 15.49 27.99 -14.52
C LEU A 123 16.63 28.63 -13.68
N GLY A 124 17.15 27.90 -12.68
CA GLY A 124 18.27 28.38 -11.87
C GLY A 124 19.55 28.62 -12.68
N ILE A 125 19.88 27.70 -13.59
CA ILE A 125 21.02 27.84 -14.51
C ILE A 125 20.84 29.06 -15.43
N PHE A 126 19.64 29.22 -15.99
CA PHE A 126 19.33 30.34 -16.87
C PHE A 126 19.54 31.70 -16.18
N LEU A 127 19.01 31.85 -14.95
CA LEU A 127 19.18 33.07 -14.16
C LEU A 127 20.63 33.34 -13.73
N TYR A 128 21.42 32.28 -13.57
CA TYR A 128 22.85 32.39 -13.23
C TYR A 128 23.68 32.88 -14.43
N VAL A 129 23.43 32.33 -15.62
CA VAL A 129 24.16 32.72 -16.84
C VAL A 129 23.87 34.18 -17.18
N ASP A 130 22.60 34.60 -17.13
CA ASP A 130 22.18 35.97 -17.47
C ASP A 130 22.89 37.03 -16.62
N LYS A 131 23.01 36.79 -15.30
CA LYS A 131 23.72 37.72 -14.39
C LYS A 131 25.21 37.81 -14.67
N ASN A 132 25.86 36.68 -14.96
CA ASN A 132 27.31 36.66 -15.17
C ASN A 132 27.71 37.16 -16.56
N PHE A 133 26.83 37.08 -17.56
CA PHE A 133 27.14 37.53 -18.92
C PHE A 133 27.21 39.06 -19.06
N VAL A 134 26.59 39.81 -18.14
CA VAL A 134 26.56 41.29 -18.19
C VAL A 134 27.85 41.92 -17.64
N GLN A 135 28.74 41.14 -17.00
CA GLN A 135 29.95 41.65 -16.38
C GLN A 135 31.24 41.12 -17.04
N GLN A 136 31.66 41.67 -18.19
CA GLN A 136 33.11 41.95 -18.40
C GLN A 136 33.46 42.79 -19.64
N PRO A 137 34.32 43.81 -19.45
CA PRO A 137 35.49 44.09 -20.29
C PRO A 137 36.75 43.43 -19.68
N GLU A 138 37.53 42.72 -20.50
CA GLU A 138 38.57 41.78 -20.06
C GLU A 138 39.88 42.43 -19.60
N THR A 139 40.46 41.90 -18.52
CA THR A 139 41.88 42.10 -18.15
C THR A 139 42.52 40.72 -17.92
N PRO A 140 43.70 40.40 -18.51
CA PRO A 140 44.19 39.02 -18.65
C PRO A 140 44.64 38.30 -17.37
N SER A 141 44.61 38.93 -16.19
CA SER A 141 45.01 38.28 -14.92
C SER A 141 43.85 37.62 -14.16
N GLN A 142 42.59 37.75 -14.60
CA GLN A 142 41.41 37.24 -13.87
C GLN A 142 40.95 35.82 -14.29
N SER A 143 41.54 35.23 -15.33
CA SER A 143 41.03 33.98 -15.93
C SER A 143 41.15 32.73 -15.04
N VAL A 144 42.11 32.70 -14.11
CA VAL A 144 42.36 31.53 -13.24
C VAL A 144 41.47 31.55 -11.99
N GLU A 145 41.20 32.71 -11.39
CA GLU A 145 40.28 32.80 -10.24
C GLU A 145 38.85 32.46 -10.63
N ASN A 146 38.38 32.96 -11.78
CA ASN A 146 37.02 32.71 -12.28
C ASN A 146 36.73 31.22 -12.53
N LEU A 147 37.73 30.44 -12.95
CA LEU A 147 37.58 29.00 -13.18
C LEU A 147 37.34 28.25 -11.85
N THR A 148 38.03 28.68 -10.79
CA THR A 148 37.95 28.03 -9.48
C THR A 148 36.59 28.26 -8.82
N ASP A 149 36.04 29.46 -8.96
CA ASP A 149 34.72 29.80 -8.43
C ASP A 149 33.58 29.20 -9.26
N SER A 150 33.76 29.06 -10.58
CA SER A 150 32.83 28.30 -11.42
C SER A 150 32.80 26.81 -11.05
N LEU A 151 33.93 26.20 -10.69
CA LEU A 151 33.96 24.79 -10.27
C LEU A 151 33.30 24.60 -8.90
N LYS A 152 33.53 25.51 -7.95
CA LYS A 152 32.88 25.47 -6.63
C LYS A 152 31.37 25.59 -6.73
N THR A 153 30.86 26.49 -7.57
CA THR A 153 29.41 26.65 -7.78
C THR A 153 28.79 25.41 -8.41
N MET A 154 29.43 24.81 -9.42
CA MET A 154 28.94 23.54 -9.99
C MET A 154 28.95 22.40 -8.98
N LEU A 155 30.00 22.25 -8.18
CA LEU A 155 30.09 21.20 -7.16
C LEU A 155 29.01 21.36 -6.08
N LEU A 156 28.72 22.60 -5.67
CA LEU A 156 27.70 22.92 -4.69
C LEU A 156 26.29 22.59 -5.22
N VAL A 157 26.02 22.87 -6.49
CA VAL A 157 24.76 22.49 -7.15
C VAL A 157 24.61 20.96 -7.18
N ILE A 158 25.65 20.22 -7.59
CA ILE A 158 25.61 18.75 -7.60
C ILE A 158 25.35 18.19 -6.20
N LEU A 159 25.99 18.75 -5.17
CA LEU A 159 25.79 18.33 -3.79
C LEU A 159 24.34 18.55 -3.33
N LEU A 160 23.75 19.70 -3.63
CA LEU A 160 22.34 19.99 -3.32
C LEU A 160 21.37 19.05 -4.04
N LEU A 161 21.68 18.65 -5.28
CA LEU A 161 20.89 17.68 -6.04
C LEU A 161 20.93 16.29 -5.41
N LEU A 162 22.10 15.85 -4.95
CA LEU A 162 22.22 14.57 -4.25
C LEU A 162 21.50 14.61 -2.90
N LEU A 163 21.64 15.70 -2.16
CA LEU A 163 21.03 15.86 -0.83
C LEU A 163 19.50 15.92 -0.90
N SER A 164 18.95 16.62 -1.89
CA SER A 164 17.49 16.68 -2.11
C SER A 164 16.90 15.32 -2.49
N ASN A 165 17.56 14.56 -3.37
CA ASN A 165 17.14 13.20 -3.72
C ASN A 165 17.20 12.24 -2.53
N LEU A 166 18.28 12.31 -1.73
CA LEU A 166 18.41 11.53 -0.51
C LEU A 166 17.32 11.89 0.50
N LEU A 167 17.04 13.19 0.67
CA LEU A 167 16.00 13.67 1.58
C LEU A 167 14.60 13.22 1.12
N ALA A 168 14.30 13.30 -0.18
CA ALA A 168 13.03 12.84 -0.73
C ALA A 168 12.83 11.33 -0.50
N SER A 169 13.87 10.53 -0.79
CA SER A 169 13.86 9.08 -0.53
C SER A 169 13.67 8.77 0.96
N TYR A 170 14.37 9.50 1.83
CA TYR A 170 14.26 9.36 3.28
C TYR A 170 12.86 9.73 3.80
N LEU A 171 12.30 10.85 3.35
CA LEU A 171 10.96 11.29 3.73
C LEU A 171 9.90 10.30 3.24
N GLN A 172 10.04 9.76 2.03
CA GLN A 172 9.14 8.75 1.51
C GLN A 172 9.18 7.47 2.34
N SER A 173 10.38 7.01 2.73
CA SER A 173 10.56 5.87 3.63
C SER A 173 9.92 6.11 5.01
N ARG A 174 10.15 7.29 5.60
CA ARG A 174 9.55 7.69 6.87
C ARG A 174 8.03 7.80 6.81
N TYR A 175 7.48 8.32 5.72
CA TYR A 175 6.03 8.44 5.54
C TYR A 175 5.36 7.06 5.48
N GLN A 176 5.95 6.12 4.75
CA GLN A 176 5.49 4.72 4.71
C GLN A 176 5.55 4.08 6.09
N ALA A 177 6.64 4.28 6.83
CA ALA A 177 6.77 3.76 8.20
C ALA A 177 5.75 4.38 9.18
N GLN A 178 5.47 5.68 9.08
CA GLN A 178 4.47 6.33 9.94
C GLN A 178 3.04 5.91 9.62
N LEU A 179 2.71 5.71 8.34
CA LEU A 179 1.41 5.18 7.94
C LEU A 179 1.19 3.78 8.52
N PHE A 180 2.25 2.95 8.54
CA PHE A 180 2.26 1.64 9.16
C PHE A 180 2.06 1.72 10.69
N LEU A 181 2.79 2.62 11.36
CA LEU A 181 2.71 2.77 12.81
C LEU A 181 1.37 3.37 13.28
N LYS A 182 0.81 4.35 12.56
CA LYS A 182 -0.53 4.89 12.86
C LYS A 182 -1.61 3.82 12.72
N ARG A 183 -1.50 2.95 11.70
CA ARG A 183 -2.41 1.82 11.53
C ARG A 183 -2.32 0.84 12.71
N HIS A 184 -1.12 0.61 13.26
CA HIS A 184 -0.94 -0.20 14.46
C HIS A 184 -1.46 0.45 15.76
N ILE A 185 -1.18 1.74 16.01
CA ILE A 185 -1.61 2.43 17.23
C ILE A 185 -3.13 2.60 17.26
N ALA A 186 -3.78 2.87 16.11
CA ALA A 186 -5.23 2.90 16.02
C ALA A 186 -5.86 1.55 16.41
N CYS A 187 -5.23 0.42 16.04
CA CYS A 187 -5.66 -0.90 16.48
C CYS A 187 -5.45 -1.13 18.00
N SER A 188 -4.35 -0.63 18.59
CA SER A 188 -4.11 -0.80 20.03
C SER A 188 -5.00 0.07 20.92
N PHE A 189 -5.36 1.28 20.50
CA PHE A 189 -6.20 2.18 21.31
C PHE A 189 -7.67 1.72 21.37
N PHE A 190 -8.16 1.07 20.31
CA PHE A 190 -9.52 0.50 20.31
C PHE A 190 -9.66 -0.73 21.22
N LEU A 191 -8.57 -1.44 21.53
CA LEU A 191 -8.60 -2.60 22.44
C LEU A 191 -8.69 -2.21 23.92
N THR A 192 -8.33 -0.98 24.29
CA THR A 192 -8.30 -0.54 25.71
C THR A 192 -9.55 0.21 26.17
N VAL A 193 -10.43 0.63 25.24
CA VAL A 193 -11.65 1.41 25.55
C VAL A 193 -12.92 0.54 25.61
N SER A 194 -12.81 -0.77 25.36
CA SER A 194 -13.93 -1.73 25.40
C SER A 194 -13.93 -2.66 26.63
N VAL A 195 -13.43 -2.19 27.78
CA VAL A 195 -13.64 -2.80 29.11
C VAL A 195 -14.41 -1.81 29.97
#